data_AF-A0A7C7YPL5-F1
#
_entry.id   AF-A0A7C7YPL5-F1
#
_cell.length_a   1.000
_cell.length_b   1.000
_cell.length_c   1.000
_cell.angle_alpha   90.00
_cell.angle_beta   90.00
_cell.angle_gamma   90.00
#
_symmetry.space_group_name_H-M   'P 1'
#
loop_
_entity.id
_entity.type
_entity.pdbx_description
1 polymer ?
#
loop_
_entity_poly.entity_id
_entity_poly.type
_entity_poly.pdbx_seq_one_letter_code
_entity_poly.pdbx_strand_id
1 'polypeptide(L)'
;MTIDRLKTHLGSVLLASLLLSLLQPTPLPAQAGTDEEEQNPSAKAVWKVERTRGEEVLEFEVTIFQIPAPGGNRWVWRATASNGTYPGGFPIGSMLIRGSGKPRPELFDPLSPAVMEMLLSVHGAGSEGAGLGWADGTPVGLRRQISVERTEAVDDDGQLILTGLLAGGQIQIRGGARALRLSAFKETLYLSGGGSLKRAEWAATLLRGDEENATSEERTLRVERLEAGLIEEEESQQVEEAYEFLAPVVRVLRKGMSLAAVEMAEKMFEKGQKDHKKGPLAEVVDEVAYLLKSSKKIASQPLDPDVRAKKMMGKPAPDFSLEGLDGKMVNLSDFKGKTMMVAFWGYS
;
A
#
# COMPACT_ATOMS: atom_id res chain seq x y z
N MET A 1 34.71 11.09 -93.88
CA MET A 1 34.62 9.73 -93.33
C MET A 1 34.56 9.91 -91.83
N THR A 2 33.36 9.78 -91.30
CA THR A 2 32.84 10.49 -90.14
C THR A 2 31.90 9.51 -89.42
N ILE A 3 31.69 9.72 -88.12
CA ILE A 3 30.53 9.31 -87.31
C ILE A 3 30.66 8.01 -86.48
N ASP A 4 30.52 8.24 -85.16
CA ASP A 4 29.89 7.47 -84.08
C ASP A 4 29.82 5.93 -84.11
N ARG A 5 30.23 5.30 -83.00
CA ARG A 5 29.35 4.84 -81.90
C ARG A 5 30.07 3.84 -80.98
N LEU A 6 29.72 3.88 -79.68
CA LEU A 6 29.78 2.79 -78.68
C LEU A 6 31.21 2.34 -78.28
N LYS A 7 31.65 2.33 -77.01
CA LYS A 7 31.02 1.87 -75.78
C LYS A 7 31.94 2.16 -74.57
N THR A 8 31.32 2.33 -73.41
CA THR A 8 31.77 1.89 -72.06
C THR A 8 32.96 2.55 -71.35
N HIS A 9 32.54 3.29 -70.30
CA HIS A 9 32.85 3.10 -68.88
C HIS A 9 34.00 3.84 -68.19
N LEU A 10 33.52 4.53 -67.15
CA LEU A 10 34.12 4.80 -65.84
C LEU A 10 35.19 5.89 -65.76
N GLY A 11 34.83 6.99 -65.08
CA GLY A 11 35.84 7.79 -64.37
C GLY A 11 35.55 9.27 -64.21
N SER A 12 34.55 9.58 -63.39
CA SER A 12 34.58 10.72 -62.45
C SER A 12 34.36 12.17 -62.92
N VAL A 13 33.65 12.87 -62.02
CA VAL A 13 33.55 14.33 -61.80
C VAL A 13 32.55 15.08 -62.67
N LEU A 14 31.37 15.42 -62.12
CA LEU A 14 31.14 16.78 -61.59
C LEU A 14 29.81 16.94 -60.84
N LEU A 15 29.86 17.94 -59.96
CA LEU A 15 28.84 18.57 -59.15
C LEU A 15 27.45 18.78 -59.77
N ALA A 16 26.48 18.73 -58.86
CA ALA A 16 25.35 19.65 -58.71
C ALA A 16 24.28 19.70 -59.81
N SER A 17 23.13 19.10 -59.50
CA SER A 17 21.83 19.69 -59.83
C SER A 17 20.83 19.34 -58.74
N LEU A 18 20.31 20.40 -58.13
CA LEU A 18 19.16 20.50 -57.25
C LEU A 18 17.95 19.71 -57.79
N LEU A 19 17.24 18.97 -56.92
CA LEU A 19 15.79 19.13 -56.64
C LEU A 19 15.17 17.83 -56.07
N LEU A 20 14.65 17.97 -54.86
CA LEU A 20 13.33 17.48 -54.43
C LEU A 20 13.05 15.97 -54.52
N SER A 21 13.18 15.28 -53.37
CA SER A 21 12.29 14.20 -52.85
C SER A 21 13.05 13.12 -52.08
N LEU A 22 13.54 13.44 -50.88
CA LEU A 22 13.93 12.42 -49.90
C LEU A 22 13.36 12.77 -48.53
N LEU A 23 12.10 12.41 -48.35
CA LEU A 23 11.45 12.18 -47.05
C LEU A 23 10.21 11.31 -47.33
N GLN A 24 10.47 10.07 -47.75
CA GLN A 24 9.53 9.00 -47.47
C GLN A 24 10.19 8.12 -46.42
N PRO A 25 9.61 7.98 -45.21
CA PRO A 25 10.09 6.99 -44.28
C PRO A 25 9.89 5.63 -44.96
N THR A 26 10.98 4.92 -45.19
CA THR A 26 10.91 3.47 -45.41
C THR A 26 10.06 2.89 -44.29
N PRO A 27 9.02 2.08 -44.57
CA PRO A 27 8.38 1.32 -43.51
C PRO A 27 9.48 0.45 -42.92
N LEU A 28 9.89 0.79 -41.70
CA LEU A 28 10.62 -0.14 -40.85
C LEU A 28 9.86 -1.46 -40.92
N PRO A 29 10.56 -2.61 -41.04
CA PRO A 29 9.89 -3.88 -40.87
C PRO A 29 9.13 -3.75 -39.55
N ALA A 30 7.83 -4.00 -39.60
CA ALA A 30 6.98 -4.00 -38.42
C ALA A 30 7.79 -4.71 -37.35
N GLN A 31 8.18 -3.98 -36.30
CA GLN A 31 8.62 -4.60 -35.08
C GLN A 31 7.49 -5.58 -34.80
N ALA A 32 7.79 -6.87 -34.97
CA ALA A 32 6.99 -7.90 -34.39
C ALA A 32 6.76 -7.41 -32.97
N GLY A 33 5.49 -7.16 -32.64
CA GLY A 33 5.10 -7.00 -31.25
C GLY A 33 5.66 -8.24 -30.59
N THR A 34 6.75 -8.08 -29.85
CA THR A 34 7.11 -9.05 -28.85
C THR A 34 6.01 -8.86 -27.83
N ASP A 35 5.03 -9.77 -27.93
CA ASP A 35 3.97 -10.03 -26.98
C ASP A 35 4.60 -10.40 -25.62
N GLU A 36 5.26 -9.44 -25.00
CA GLU A 36 5.61 -9.40 -23.59
C GLU A 36 4.74 -8.31 -22.95
N GLU A 37 3.42 -8.41 -23.13
CA GLU A 37 2.53 -8.14 -22.00
C GLU A 37 2.94 -9.16 -20.93
N GLU A 38 3.94 -8.78 -20.14
CA GLU A 38 4.50 -9.55 -19.03
C GLU A 38 3.36 -10.21 -18.27
N GLN A 39 3.30 -11.54 -18.35
CA GLN A 39 2.37 -12.36 -17.58
C GLN A 39 2.47 -11.87 -16.14
N ASN A 40 1.42 -11.22 -15.67
CA ASN A 40 1.26 -10.78 -14.30
C ASN A 40 0.37 -11.82 -13.63
N PRO A 41 0.92 -12.99 -13.27
CA PRO A 41 0.08 -14.08 -12.83
C PRO A 41 -0.56 -13.70 -11.50
N SER A 42 -1.81 -14.12 -11.36
CA SER A 42 -2.48 -14.08 -10.07
C SER A 42 -1.81 -15.08 -9.14
N ALA A 43 -1.52 -14.66 -7.92
CA ALA A 43 -0.80 -15.49 -6.97
C ALA A 43 -1.31 -15.25 -5.55
N LYS A 44 -1.09 -16.23 -4.69
CA LYS A 44 -1.34 -16.17 -3.26
C LYS A 44 -0.05 -16.46 -2.51
N ALA A 45 0.19 -15.71 -1.44
CA ALA A 45 1.24 -16.02 -0.48
C ALA A 45 0.74 -15.83 0.95
N VAL A 46 1.17 -16.70 1.86
CA VAL A 46 0.91 -16.58 3.29
C VAL A 46 2.24 -16.42 4.02
N TRP A 47 2.31 -15.40 4.86
CA TRP A 47 3.50 -15.01 5.58
C TRP A 47 3.23 -14.98 7.08
N LYS A 48 4.09 -15.63 7.85
CA LYS A 48 4.21 -15.40 9.29
C LYS A 48 5.12 -14.20 9.53
N VAL A 49 4.73 -13.34 10.45
CA VAL A 49 5.46 -12.11 10.79
C VAL A 49 5.67 -12.03 12.30
N GLU A 50 6.90 -11.78 12.71
CA GLU A 50 7.29 -11.45 14.07
C GLU A 50 8.01 -10.11 14.05
N ARG A 51 7.50 -9.14 14.81
CA ARG A 51 8.07 -7.81 14.91
C ARG A 51 8.35 -7.47 16.36
N THR A 52 9.58 -7.07 16.66
CA THR A 52 9.96 -6.58 17.98
C THR A 52 10.37 -5.11 17.90
N ARG A 53 9.90 -4.33 18.87
CA ARG A 53 10.22 -2.92 19.02
C ARG A 53 10.35 -2.58 20.51
N GLY A 54 11.58 -2.56 21.02
CA GLY A 54 11.79 -2.53 22.48
C GLY A 54 11.14 -3.74 23.13
N GLU A 55 10.26 -3.51 24.11
CA GLU A 55 9.50 -4.58 24.79
C GLU A 55 8.24 -5.05 24.03
N GLU A 56 7.82 -4.31 22.99
CA GLU A 56 6.65 -4.67 22.18
C GLU A 56 7.01 -5.80 21.23
N VAL A 57 6.35 -6.95 21.37
CA VAL A 57 6.42 -8.07 20.42
C VAL A 57 5.05 -8.25 19.80
N LEU A 58 5.02 -8.29 18.47
CA LEU A 58 3.81 -8.47 17.68
C LEU A 58 4.00 -9.65 16.72
N GLU A 59 3.09 -10.61 16.80
CA GLU A 59 3.06 -11.79 15.92
C GLU A 59 1.73 -11.85 15.17
N PHE A 60 1.80 -12.06 13.86
CA PHE A 60 0.63 -12.15 13.00
C PHE A 60 0.94 -12.87 11.69
N GLU A 61 -0.11 -13.33 11.04
CA GLU A 61 -0.05 -13.87 9.69
C GLU A 61 -0.63 -12.87 8.70
N VAL A 62 -0.07 -12.84 7.49
CA VAL A 62 -0.56 -12.03 6.37
C VAL A 62 -0.78 -12.93 5.17
N THR A 63 -2.01 -12.98 4.69
CA THR A 63 -2.33 -13.57 3.38
C THR A 63 -2.38 -12.44 2.36
N ILE A 64 -1.61 -12.56 1.29
CA ILE A 64 -1.55 -11.63 0.17
C ILE A 64 -2.06 -12.33 -1.07
N PHE A 65 -3.05 -11.76 -1.72
CA PHE A 65 -3.48 -12.09 -3.07
C PHE A 65 -2.96 -11.02 -4.02
N GLN A 66 -2.16 -11.42 -4.99
CA GLN A 66 -1.80 -10.60 -6.14
C GLN A 66 -2.83 -10.87 -7.23
N ILE A 67 -3.47 -9.81 -7.69
CA ILE A 67 -4.43 -9.86 -8.81
C ILE A 67 -4.06 -8.78 -9.85
N PRO A 68 -4.37 -9.00 -11.14
CA PRO A 68 -4.16 -8.01 -12.19
C PRO A 68 -4.87 -6.68 -11.88
N ALA A 69 -4.28 -5.56 -12.29
CA ALA A 69 -4.90 -4.25 -12.19
C ALA A 69 -4.42 -3.33 -13.33
N PRO A 70 -5.16 -2.26 -13.68
CA PRO A 70 -4.74 -1.35 -14.73
C PRO A 70 -3.34 -0.76 -14.48
N GLY A 71 -2.38 -1.14 -15.33
CA GLY A 71 -0.99 -0.68 -15.28
C GLY A 71 -0.10 -1.40 -14.25
N GLY A 72 -0.49 -2.57 -13.75
CA GLY A 72 0.34 -3.41 -12.89
C GLY A 72 -0.48 -4.46 -12.13
N ASN A 73 -0.20 -4.61 -10.83
CA ASN A 73 -0.87 -5.56 -9.96
C ASN A 73 -1.43 -4.87 -8.73
N ARG A 74 -2.55 -5.40 -8.22
CA ARG A 74 -3.07 -5.05 -6.91
C ARG A 74 -2.76 -6.19 -5.95
N TRP A 75 -2.22 -5.83 -4.80
CA TRP A 75 -2.22 -6.71 -3.65
C TRP A 75 -3.45 -6.43 -2.83
N VAL A 76 -4.25 -7.47 -2.61
CA VAL A 76 -5.31 -7.50 -1.61
C VAL A 76 -4.80 -8.40 -0.48
N TRP A 77 -4.83 -7.92 0.76
CA TRP A 77 -4.33 -8.73 1.87
C TRP A 77 -5.26 -8.67 3.08
N ARG A 78 -5.13 -9.69 3.92
CA ARG A 78 -5.63 -9.71 5.29
C ARG A 78 -4.48 -10.02 6.25
N ALA A 79 -4.52 -9.40 7.43
CA ALA A 79 -3.53 -9.62 8.47
C ALA A 79 -4.23 -9.97 9.79
N THR A 80 -3.88 -11.10 10.37
CA THR A 80 -4.55 -11.67 11.55
C THR A 80 -3.53 -12.05 12.61
N ALA A 81 -3.68 -11.50 13.81
CA ALA A 81 -2.90 -11.90 14.97
C ALA A 81 -3.49 -13.16 15.62
N SER A 82 -2.70 -13.86 16.44
CA SER A 82 -3.10 -15.10 17.13
C SER A 82 -4.33 -14.93 18.05
N ASN A 83 -4.56 -13.73 18.55
CA ASN A 83 -5.73 -13.38 19.37
C ASN A 83 -6.98 -13.01 18.54
N GLY A 84 -6.95 -13.18 17.22
CA GLY A 84 -8.05 -12.84 16.31
C GLY A 84 -8.19 -11.35 16.02
N THR A 85 -7.30 -10.50 16.52
CA THR A 85 -7.30 -9.07 16.18
C THR A 85 -6.59 -8.81 14.86
N TYR A 86 -6.89 -7.65 14.26
CA TYR A 86 -6.22 -7.19 13.06
C TYR A 86 -5.14 -6.18 13.45
N PRO A 87 -3.84 -6.48 13.26
CA PRO A 87 -2.76 -5.48 13.39
C PRO A 87 -3.00 -4.24 12.50
N GLY A 88 -3.83 -4.40 11.48
CA GLY A 88 -4.36 -3.39 10.56
C GLY A 88 -5.45 -2.48 11.11
N GLY A 89 -6.01 -2.79 12.29
CA GLY A 89 -7.30 -2.29 12.76
C GLY A 89 -8.51 -2.82 11.97
N PHE A 90 -8.27 -3.43 10.79
CA PHE A 90 -9.29 -3.85 9.84
C PHE A 90 -8.90 -5.17 9.16
N PRO A 91 -9.89 -5.98 8.77
CA PRO A 91 -9.68 -7.34 8.27
C PRO A 91 -9.09 -7.40 6.86
N ILE A 92 -9.12 -6.29 6.11
CA ILE A 92 -8.66 -6.25 4.73
C ILE A 92 -7.96 -4.92 4.39
N GLY A 93 -6.94 -5.01 3.55
CA GLY A 93 -6.30 -3.87 2.93
C GLY A 93 -5.90 -4.14 1.48
N SER A 94 -5.48 -3.07 0.80
CA SER A 94 -5.00 -3.17 -0.57
C SER A 94 -3.98 -2.09 -0.96
N MET A 95 -3.14 -2.43 -1.92
CA MET A 95 -2.17 -1.53 -2.54
C MET A 95 -2.03 -1.86 -4.01
N LEU A 96 -1.95 -0.82 -4.81
CA LEU A 96 -1.64 -0.91 -6.23
C LEU A 96 -0.15 -0.75 -6.44
N ILE A 97 0.45 -1.64 -7.21
CA ILE A 97 1.86 -1.61 -7.57
C ILE A 97 1.91 -1.56 -9.10
N ARG A 98 2.55 -0.52 -9.65
CA ARG A 98 2.56 -0.24 -11.09
C ARG A 98 3.96 -0.42 -11.65
N GLY A 99 4.21 -1.49 -12.42
CA GLY A 99 5.54 -1.86 -12.89
C GLY A 99 6.57 -1.87 -11.74
N SER A 100 7.77 -1.33 -11.97
CA SER A 100 8.79 -1.10 -10.93
C SER A 100 8.55 0.14 -10.04
N GLY A 101 7.33 0.69 -10.06
CA GLY A 101 6.94 1.90 -9.36
C GLY A 101 6.65 1.69 -7.87
N LYS A 102 6.66 2.80 -7.11
CA LYS A 102 6.35 2.77 -5.67
C LYS A 102 4.94 2.22 -5.42
N PRO A 103 4.78 1.29 -4.45
CA PRO A 103 3.47 0.84 -4.02
C PRO A 103 2.57 2.00 -3.59
N ARG A 104 1.30 1.96 -3.99
CA ARG A 104 0.28 2.97 -3.70
C ARG A 104 -0.85 2.34 -2.88
N PRO A 105 -0.93 2.63 -1.58
CA PRO A 105 -2.01 2.08 -0.75
C PRO A 105 -3.39 2.60 -1.24
N GLU A 106 -4.36 1.70 -1.40
CA GLU A 106 -5.73 2.03 -1.87
C GLU A 106 -6.78 1.88 -0.75
N LEU A 107 -6.62 0.84 0.07
CA LEU A 107 -7.42 0.58 1.27
C LEU A 107 -6.46 0.27 2.42
N PHE A 108 -5.92 1.31 3.05
CA PHE A 108 -4.86 1.17 4.05
C PHE A 108 -5.17 1.90 5.34
N ASP A 109 -4.73 1.34 6.47
CA ASP A 109 -4.67 2.05 7.75
C ASP A 109 -3.27 2.59 7.99
N PRO A 110 -3.06 3.92 8.04
CA PRO A 110 -1.79 4.45 8.54
C PRO A 110 -1.46 3.99 9.98
N LEU A 111 -2.46 3.49 10.73
CA LEU A 111 -2.27 2.92 12.07
C LEU A 111 -1.70 1.49 12.07
N SER A 112 -1.39 0.91 10.92
CA SER A 112 -0.71 -0.39 10.83
C SER A 112 0.74 -0.31 10.31
N PRO A 113 1.67 0.32 11.06
CA PRO A 113 3.07 0.38 10.68
C PRO A 113 3.67 -1.01 10.41
N ALA A 114 3.32 -2.02 11.22
CA ALA A 114 3.90 -3.36 11.12
C ALA A 114 3.56 -4.08 9.81
N VAL A 115 2.29 -4.03 9.39
CA VAL A 115 1.85 -4.65 8.13
C VAL A 115 2.48 -3.93 6.93
N MET A 116 2.54 -2.60 6.95
CA MET A 116 3.23 -1.84 5.89
C MET A 116 4.73 -2.13 5.84
N GLU A 117 5.38 -2.17 7.01
CA GLU A 117 6.79 -2.49 7.15
C GLU A 117 7.08 -3.87 6.54
N MET A 118 6.23 -4.86 6.82
CA MET A 118 6.31 -6.18 6.21
C MET A 118 6.09 -6.14 4.69
N LEU A 119 4.99 -5.55 4.21
CA LEU A 119 4.64 -5.58 2.79
C LEU A 119 5.71 -4.91 1.91
N LEU A 120 6.25 -3.77 2.36
CA LEU A 120 7.34 -3.09 1.68
C LEU A 120 8.66 -3.88 1.75
N SER A 121 8.94 -4.56 2.87
CA SER A 121 10.16 -5.34 3.02
C SER A 121 10.15 -6.59 2.15
N VAL A 122 9.01 -7.30 2.07
CA VAL A 122 8.82 -8.45 1.19
C VAL A 122 8.87 -8.02 -0.27
N HIS A 123 8.15 -6.97 -0.66
CA HIS A 123 8.21 -6.44 -2.03
C HIS A 123 9.63 -6.02 -2.46
N GLY A 124 10.43 -5.48 -1.52
CA GLY A 124 11.79 -5.03 -1.78
C GLY A 124 12.87 -6.10 -1.59
N ALA A 125 12.53 -7.33 -1.22
CA ALA A 125 13.50 -8.40 -0.98
C ALA A 125 13.61 -9.33 -2.19
N GLY A 126 14.81 -9.84 -2.46
CA GLY A 126 15.15 -10.81 -3.52
C GLY A 126 15.97 -10.24 -4.69
N SER A 127 16.11 -11.02 -5.76
CA SER A 127 16.85 -10.69 -6.99
C SER A 127 15.91 -10.50 -8.17
N GLU A 128 16.25 -9.62 -9.13
CA GLU A 128 15.44 -9.38 -10.33
C GLU A 128 15.12 -10.71 -11.07
N GLY A 129 13.85 -10.89 -11.45
CA GLY A 129 13.44 -11.87 -12.46
C GLY A 129 13.21 -13.32 -12.01
N ALA A 130 13.00 -13.62 -10.73
CA ALA A 130 12.90 -15.01 -10.26
C ALA A 130 11.84 -15.23 -9.16
N GLY A 131 10.77 -16.00 -9.44
CA GLY A 131 9.69 -16.36 -8.49
C GLY A 131 8.29 -16.41 -9.10
N LEU A 132 7.24 -16.52 -8.28
CA LEU A 132 5.83 -16.61 -8.72
C LEU A 132 5.14 -15.24 -8.88
N GLY A 133 5.76 -14.15 -8.42
CA GLY A 133 5.21 -12.80 -8.46
C GLY A 133 5.50 -12.01 -7.18
N TRP A 134 5.23 -10.71 -7.11
CA TRP A 134 5.72 -9.87 -6.01
C TRP A 134 5.25 -10.34 -4.61
N ALA A 135 4.05 -10.93 -4.53
CA ALA A 135 3.48 -11.41 -3.26
C ALA A 135 4.31 -12.52 -2.60
N ASP A 136 5.12 -13.25 -3.38
CA ASP A 136 5.98 -14.32 -2.90
C ASP A 136 7.38 -13.83 -2.47
N GLY A 137 7.62 -12.52 -2.54
CA GLY A 137 8.87 -11.87 -2.14
C GLY A 137 9.95 -11.86 -3.22
N THR A 138 9.56 -11.86 -4.49
CA THR A 138 10.44 -11.48 -5.61
C THR A 138 10.34 -9.98 -5.88
N PRO A 139 11.46 -9.24 -5.98
CA PRO A 139 11.43 -7.80 -6.16
C PRO A 139 11.44 -7.42 -7.62
N VAL A 140 10.81 -6.28 -7.88
CA VAL A 140 11.08 -5.47 -9.07
C VAL A 140 11.65 -4.15 -8.55
N GLY A 141 12.96 -4.16 -8.32
CA GLY A 141 13.81 -2.98 -8.10
C GLY A 141 13.26 -1.87 -7.18
N LEU A 142 13.13 -2.12 -5.87
CA LEU A 142 12.75 -1.05 -4.92
C LEU A 142 13.58 -0.94 -3.63
N ARG A 143 14.80 -1.49 -3.59
CA ARG A 143 15.79 -1.19 -2.54
C ARG A 143 16.66 0.00 -2.91
N ARG A 144 16.09 1.22 -2.93
CA ARG A 144 16.85 2.45 -3.21
C ARG A 144 17.26 3.26 -1.96
N GLN A 145 17.00 2.81 -0.74
CA GLN A 145 17.10 3.72 0.43
C GLN A 145 18.03 3.30 1.58
N ILE A 146 18.46 2.05 1.71
CA ILE A 146 19.45 1.65 2.73
C ILE A 146 20.61 0.96 2.00
N SER A 147 21.76 1.63 1.97
CA SER A 147 22.98 1.07 1.40
C SER A 147 23.53 -0.01 2.33
N VAL A 148 23.75 -1.20 1.79
CA VAL A 148 24.31 -2.32 2.52
C VAL A 148 25.46 -2.95 1.76
N GLU A 149 26.48 -3.38 2.49
CA GLU A 149 27.54 -4.26 1.97
C GLU A 149 27.05 -5.70 2.09
N ARG A 150 27.00 -6.42 0.95
CA ARG A 150 26.42 -7.76 0.88
C ARG A 150 27.48 -8.85 0.75
N THR A 151 27.23 -9.95 1.45
CA THR A 151 27.93 -11.22 1.30
C THR A 151 26.92 -12.30 0.95
N GLU A 152 27.32 -13.20 0.08
CA GLU A 152 26.50 -14.33 -0.36
C GLU A 152 27.08 -15.63 0.20
N ALA A 153 26.20 -16.52 0.64
CA ALA A 153 26.53 -17.88 1.03
C ALA A 153 25.46 -18.82 0.48
N VAL A 154 25.83 -20.08 0.29
CA VAL A 154 24.89 -21.15 -0.05
C VAL A 154 24.95 -22.16 1.09
N ASP A 155 23.80 -22.53 1.66
CA ASP A 155 23.75 -23.54 2.71
C ASP A 155 23.77 -24.97 2.14
N ASP A 156 23.79 -25.96 3.05
CA ASP A 156 23.89 -27.38 2.72
C ASP A 156 22.70 -27.89 1.88
N ASP A 157 21.56 -27.19 1.92
CA ASP A 157 20.36 -27.49 1.15
C ASP A 157 20.31 -26.76 -0.21
N GLY A 158 21.38 -26.04 -0.57
CA GLY A 158 21.47 -25.26 -1.80
C GLY A 158 20.69 -23.95 -1.76
N GLN A 159 20.27 -23.49 -0.58
CA GLN A 159 19.56 -22.23 -0.40
C GLN A 159 20.55 -21.06 -0.45
N LEU A 160 20.23 -20.02 -1.23
CA LEU A 160 21.03 -18.81 -1.29
C LEU A 160 20.70 -17.92 -0.08
N ILE A 161 21.73 -17.60 0.70
CA ILE A 161 21.66 -16.71 1.86
C ILE A 161 22.39 -15.42 1.53
N LEU A 162 21.66 -14.31 1.54
CA LEU A 162 22.23 -12.96 1.38
C LEU A 162 22.28 -12.29 2.75
N THR A 163 23.47 -11.90 3.20
CA THR A 163 23.63 -11.09 4.41
C THR A 163 24.10 -9.69 4.01
N GLY A 164 23.37 -8.67 4.44
CA GLY A 164 23.72 -7.27 4.20
C GLY A 164 23.94 -6.53 5.52
N LEU A 165 25.03 -5.77 5.62
CA LEU A 165 25.32 -4.89 6.75
C LEU A 165 25.28 -3.43 6.31
N LEU A 166 24.87 -2.53 7.20
CA LEU A 166 24.81 -1.09 6.93
C LEU A 166 26.15 -0.57 6.39
N ALA A 167 26.13 -0.01 5.18
CA ALA A 167 27.30 0.63 4.60
C ALA A 167 27.46 2.05 5.16
N GLY A 168 28.70 2.46 5.45
CA GLY A 168 29.01 3.85 5.85
C GLY A 168 28.64 4.24 7.29
N GLY A 169 28.39 3.27 8.17
CA GLY A 169 28.29 3.45 9.63
C GLY A 169 26.94 4.01 10.12
N GLN A 170 26.53 5.21 9.68
CA GLN A 170 25.27 5.81 10.14
C GLN A 170 24.57 6.58 9.02
N ILE A 171 23.26 6.39 8.88
CA ILE A 171 22.42 7.08 7.91
C ILE A 171 21.43 7.99 8.64
N GLN A 172 21.39 9.28 8.26
CA GLN A 172 20.36 10.19 8.75
C GLN A 172 19.04 9.95 7.99
N ILE A 173 18.01 9.46 8.68
CA ILE A 173 16.66 9.26 8.12
C ILE A 173 15.86 10.56 8.16
N ARG A 174 15.95 11.30 9.27
CA ARG A 174 15.25 12.58 9.48
C ARG A 174 16.13 13.53 10.26
N GLY A 175 16.21 14.80 9.85
CA GLY A 175 16.98 15.85 10.55
C GLY A 175 16.13 16.72 11.49
N GLY A 176 16.74 17.79 12.01
CA GLY A 176 16.10 18.80 12.86
C GLY A 176 15.95 18.41 14.33
N ALA A 177 15.11 19.14 15.08
CA ALA A 177 14.91 18.98 16.53
C ALA A 177 14.38 17.58 16.96
N ARG A 178 13.96 16.74 16.01
CA ARG A 178 13.59 15.33 16.22
C ARG A 178 14.35 14.43 15.26
N ALA A 179 15.66 14.58 15.25
CA ALA A 179 16.55 13.79 14.42
C ALA A 179 16.32 12.29 14.65
N LEU A 180 16.36 11.52 13.56
CA LEU A 180 16.28 10.07 13.54
C LEU A 180 17.42 9.55 12.66
N ARG A 181 18.26 8.71 13.23
CA ARG A 181 19.44 8.15 12.58
C ARG A 181 19.38 6.62 12.67
N LEU A 182 19.81 5.94 11.63
CA LEU A 182 20.03 4.49 11.61
C LEU A 182 21.51 4.25 11.84
N SER A 183 21.87 3.70 12.99
CA SER A 183 23.27 3.46 13.39
C SER A 183 23.73 2.03 13.16
N ALA A 184 22.79 1.10 13.03
CA ALA A 184 23.08 -0.27 12.64
C ALA A 184 21.90 -0.82 11.84
N PHE A 185 22.21 -1.62 10.83
CA PHE A 185 21.25 -2.38 10.07
C PHE A 185 21.90 -3.68 9.63
N LYS A 186 21.19 -4.79 9.83
CA LYS A 186 21.53 -6.10 9.30
C LYS A 186 20.31 -6.67 8.62
N GLU A 187 20.51 -7.19 7.42
CA GLU A 187 19.55 -8.03 6.73
C GLU A 187 20.10 -9.43 6.52
N THR A 188 19.25 -10.43 6.63
CA THR A 188 19.55 -11.80 6.24
C THR A 188 18.36 -12.34 5.46
N LEU A 189 18.57 -12.62 4.17
CA LEU A 189 17.55 -13.08 3.24
C LEU A 189 17.85 -14.53 2.87
N TYR A 190 16.85 -15.40 2.99
CA TYR A 190 16.92 -16.80 2.63
C TYR A 190 16.09 -17.01 1.36
N LEU A 191 16.75 -17.22 0.23
CA LEU A 191 16.14 -17.31 -1.10
C LEU A 191 16.10 -18.76 -1.56
N SER A 192 14.99 -19.19 -2.15
CA SER A 192 14.93 -20.48 -2.85
C SER A 192 15.91 -20.52 -4.03
N GLY A 193 16.22 -21.72 -4.54
CA GLY A 193 17.02 -21.85 -5.77
C GLY A 193 16.46 -21.12 -6.99
N GLY A 194 15.13 -20.86 -7.02
CA GLY A 194 14.46 -20.02 -8.02
C GLY A 194 14.35 -18.54 -7.61
N GLY A 195 15.19 -18.03 -6.71
CA GLY A 195 15.30 -16.61 -6.33
C GLY A 195 14.18 -16.04 -5.45
N SER A 196 13.05 -16.73 -5.29
CA SER A 196 11.95 -16.28 -4.42
C SER A 196 12.31 -16.28 -2.93
N LEU A 197 11.84 -15.29 -2.17
CA LEU A 197 12.11 -15.18 -0.74
C LEU A 197 11.37 -16.25 0.07
N LYS A 198 12.09 -17.01 0.90
CA LYS A 198 11.49 -17.98 1.85
C LYS A 198 11.40 -17.41 3.25
N ARG A 199 12.44 -16.72 3.69
CA ARG A 199 12.52 -16.09 5.00
C ARG A 199 13.39 -14.85 4.91
N ALA A 200 13.07 -13.83 5.71
CA ALA A 200 13.96 -12.71 5.92
C ALA A 200 13.97 -12.27 7.37
N GLU A 201 15.12 -11.80 7.80
CA GLU A 201 15.33 -11.18 9.10
C GLU A 201 15.99 -9.82 8.89
N TRP A 202 15.40 -8.79 9.48
CA TRP A 202 15.94 -7.45 9.54
C TRP A 202 16.12 -7.05 10.99
N ALA A 203 17.30 -6.54 11.31
CA ALA A 203 17.60 -5.94 12.61
C ALA A 203 18.13 -4.53 12.41
N ALA A 204 17.60 -3.57 13.17
CA ALA A 204 17.96 -2.17 13.05
C ALA A 204 18.11 -1.52 14.43
N THR A 205 19.12 -0.65 14.56
CA THR A 205 19.28 0.24 15.71
C THR A 205 19.05 1.68 15.27
N LEU A 206 18.06 2.32 15.88
CA LEU A 206 17.67 3.69 15.61
C LEU A 206 18.08 4.60 16.77
N LEU A 207 18.71 5.73 16.46
CA LEU A 207 19.03 6.78 17.41
C LEU A 207 18.04 7.94 17.22
N ARG A 208 17.35 8.34 18.29
CA ARG A 208 16.43 9.49 18.32
C ARG A 208 16.99 10.60 19.19
N GLY A 209 16.96 11.82 18.69
CA GLY A 209 17.49 12.99 19.40
C GLY A 209 18.82 13.47 18.84
N ASP A 210 19.37 14.50 19.48
CA ASP A 210 20.68 15.06 19.17
C ASP A 210 21.83 14.11 19.58
N GLU A 211 23.07 14.48 19.28
CA GLU A 211 24.23 13.62 19.59
C GLU A 211 24.46 13.40 21.08
N GLU A 212 24.10 14.37 21.93
CA GLU A 212 24.36 14.32 23.36
C GLU A 212 23.28 13.56 24.16
N ASN A 213 22.02 13.56 23.71
CA ASN A 213 20.89 12.95 24.42
C ASN A 213 20.16 11.88 23.60
N ALA A 214 20.86 11.22 22.67
CA ALA A 214 20.24 10.22 21.81
C ALA A 214 19.72 9.02 22.61
N THR A 215 18.44 8.69 22.47
CA THR A 215 17.90 7.39 22.90
C THR A 215 18.07 6.37 21.80
N SER A 216 18.56 5.18 22.14
CA SER A 216 18.63 4.03 21.24
C SER A 216 17.34 3.22 21.27
N GLU A 217 16.89 2.74 20.12
CA GLU A 217 15.74 1.88 19.94
C GLU A 217 16.11 0.75 18.98
N GLU A 218 16.10 -0.49 19.49
CA GLU A 218 16.30 -1.68 18.67
C GLU A 218 14.98 -2.21 18.11
N ARG A 219 15.05 -2.68 16.86
CA ARG A 219 13.92 -3.26 16.16
C ARG A 219 14.33 -4.49 15.40
N THR A 220 13.45 -5.47 15.37
CA THR A 220 13.57 -6.63 14.49
C THR A 220 12.26 -6.84 13.73
N LEU A 221 12.40 -7.30 12.50
CA LEU A 221 11.32 -7.83 11.69
C LEU A 221 11.77 -9.17 11.12
N ARG A 222 11.02 -10.22 11.43
CA ARG A 222 11.19 -11.54 10.84
C ARG A 222 9.95 -11.87 10.04
N VAL A 223 10.15 -12.36 8.83
CA VAL A 223 9.08 -12.86 7.97
C VAL A 223 9.45 -14.24 7.47
N GLU A 224 8.49 -15.15 7.48
CA GLU A 224 8.64 -16.52 7.00
C GLU A 224 7.45 -16.86 6.10
N ARG A 225 7.75 -17.31 4.88
CA ARG A 225 6.72 -17.67 3.90
C ARG A 225 6.23 -19.07 4.20
N LEU A 226 4.97 -19.18 4.63
CA LEU A 226 4.30 -20.43 4.95
C LEU A 226 3.76 -21.12 3.69
N GLU A 227 3.20 -20.33 2.77
CA GLU A 227 2.57 -20.81 1.54
C GLU A 227 2.87 -19.83 0.41
N ALA A 228 3.07 -20.33 -0.81
CA ALA A 228 3.06 -19.52 -2.02
C ALA A 228 2.66 -20.37 -3.22
N GLY A 229 1.80 -19.83 -4.09
CA GLY A 229 1.31 -20.52 -5.28
C GLY A 229 0.65 -19.56 -6.26
N LEU A 230 0.60 -19.97 -7.52
CA LEU A 230 -0.30 -19.35 -8.49
C LEU A 230 -1.74 -19.68 -8.12
N ILE A 231 -2.65 -18.77 -8.41
CA ILE A 231 -4.09 -19.01 -8.27
C ILE A 231 -4.75 -18.96 -9.64
N GLU A 232 -5.81 -19.74 -9.80
CA GLU A 232 -6.58 -19.80 -11.03
C GLU A 232 -7.31 -18.47 -11.31
N GLU A 233 -7.63 -18.21 -12.57
CA GLU A 233 -8.31 -16.99 -12.99
C GLU A 233 -9.64 -16.79 -12.26
N GLU A 234 -10.41 -17.86 -12.04
CA GLU A 234 -11.67 -17.83 -11.29
C GLU A 234 -11.46 -17.37 -9.85
N GLU A 235 -10.43 -17.88 -9.16
CA GLU A 235 -10.10 -17.47 -7.79
C GLU A 235 -9.66 -16.00 -7.75
N SER A 236 -8.85 -15.58 -8.73
CA SER A 236 -8.44 -14.19 -8.90
C SER A 236 -9.63 -13.24 -9.07
N GLN A 237 -10.60 -13.61 -9.92
CA GLN A 237 -11.82 -12.83 -10.14
C GLN A 237 -12.66 -12.75 -8.86
N GLN A 238 -12.82 -13.86 -8.13
CA GLN A 238 -13.53 -13.88 -6.85
C GLN A 238 -12.89 -12.93 -5.83
N VAL A 239 -11.56 -12.87 -5.76
CA VAL A 239 -10.84 -11.92 -4.89
C VAL A 239 -11.11 -10.48 -5.31
N GLU A 240 -11.02 -10.18 -6.61
CA GLU A 240 -11.27 -8.83 -7.13
C GLU A 240 -12.69 -8.34 -6.83
N GLU A 241 -13.70 -9.15 -7.18
CA GLU A 241 -15.10 -8.83 -6.97
C GLU A 241 -15.43 -8.62 -5.48
N ALA A 242 -14.95 -9.52 -4.62
CA ALA A 242 -15.15 -9.39 -3.18
C ALA A 242 -14.43 -8.16 -2.61
N TYR A 243 -13.23 -7.84 -3.09
CA TYR A 243 -12.52 -6.62 -2.69
C TYR A 243 -13.29 -5.35 -3.11
N GLU A 244 -13.74 -5.25 -4.36
CA GLU A 244 -14.48 -4.08 -4.85
C GLU A 244 -15.81 -3.89 -4.12
N PHE A 245 -16.45 -4.99 -3.71
CA PHE A 245 -17.63 -4.97 -2.84
C PHE A 245 -17.31 -4.46 -1.42
N LEU A 246 -16.22 -4.95 -0.80
CA LEU A 246 -15.85 -4.63 0.59
C LEU A 246 -15.21 -3.24 0.75
N ALA A 247 -14.42 -2.80 -0.21
CA ALA A 247 -13.64 -1.57 -0.16
C ALA A 247 -14.44 -0.30 0.22
N PRO A 248 -15.61 0.00 -0.38
CA PRO A 248 -16.39 1.19 0.01
C PRO A 248 -16.89 1.11 1.45
N VAL A 249 -17.30 -0.07 1.92
CA VAL A 249 -17.79 -0.30 3.28
C VAL A 249 -16.67 -0.13 4.29
N VAL A 250 -15.53 -0.78 4.07
CA VAL A 250 -14.34 -0.68 4.92
C VAL A 250 -13.82 0.76 4.98
N ARG A 251 -13.87 1.51 3.87
CA ARG A 251 -13.49 2.93 3.84
C ARG A 251 -14.38 3.80 4.73
N VAL A 252 -15.67 3.49 4.84
CA VAL A 252 -16.59 4.18 5.78
C VAL A 252 -16.22 3.84 7.22
N LEU A 253 -16.01 2.56 7.53
CA LEU A 253 -15.65 2.11 8.87
C LEU A 253 -14.33 2.74 9.35
N ARG A 254 -13.29 2.75 8.51
CA ARG A 254 -11.97 3.36 8.79
C ARG A 254 -12.03 4.83 9.17
N LYS A 255 -12.89 5.61 8.53
CA LYS A 255 -12.96 7.06 8.74
C LYS A 255 -13.68 7.48 10.03
N GLY A 256 -14.25 6.54 10.79
CA GLY A 256 -14.98 6.86 12.03
C GLY A 256 -16.17 7.79 11.78
N MET A 257 -17.07 7.38 10.89
CA MET A 257 -18.10 8.23 10.30
C MET A 257 -19.40 8.30 11.13
N SER A 258 -20.25 9.30 10.84
CA SER A 258 -21.58 9.49 11.45
C SER A 258 -22.50 8.29 11.25
N LEU A 259 -23.53 8.14 12.10
CA LEU A 259 -24.56 7.10 12.00
C LEU A 259 -25.12 6.95 10.57
N ALA A 260 -25.51 8.06 9.91
CA ALA A 260 -26.04 8.04 8.55
C ALA A 260 -25.09 7.41 7.52
N ALA A 261 -23.77 7.61 7.67
CA ALA A 261 -22.79 7.00 6.77
C ALA A 261 -22.66 5.50 7.01
N VAL A 262 -22.71 5.08 8.28
CA VAL A 262 -22.68 3.66 8.65
C VAL A 262 -23.95 2.95 8.15
N GLU A 263 -25.12 3.57 8.27
CA GLU A 263 -26.39 3.02 7.76
C GLU A 263 -26.41 2.90 6.22
N MET A 264 -25.86 3.89 5.51
CA MET A 264 -25.68 3.78 4.06
C MET A 264 -24.75 2.63 3.70
N ALA A 265 -23.62 2.48 4.41
CA ALA A 265 -22.67 1.39 4.19
C ALA A 265 -23.31 0.02 4.48
N GLU A 266 -24.06 -0.10 5.58
CA GLU A 266 -24.80 -1.32 5.94
C GLU A 266 -25.81 -1.69 4.86
N LYS A 267 -26.61 -0.74 4.36
CA LYS A 267 -27.57 -0.98 3.29
C LYS A 267 -26.90 -1.44 1.98
N MET A 268 -25.77 -0.82 1.62
CA MET A 268 -24.99 -1.24 0.45
C MET A 268 -24.44 -2.66 0.63
N PHE A 269 -23.90 -2.95 1.81
CA PHE A 269 -23.35 -4.26 2.17
C PHE A 269 -24.42 -5.36 2.14
N GLU A 270 -25.60 -5.13 2.74
CA GLU A 270 -26.69 -6.11 2.80
C GLU A 270 -27.19 -6.55 1.42
N LYS A 271 -27.14 -5.65 0.43
CA LYS A 271 -27.59 -5.91 -0.95
C LYS A 271 -26.71 -6.94 -1.67
N GLY A 272 -25.41 -6.96 -1.39
CA GLY A 272 -24.43 -7.81 -2.11
C GLY A 272 -23.80 -8.92 -1.27
N GLN A 273 -23.85 -8.86 0.06
CA GLN A 273 -23.06 -9.75 0.93
C GLN A 273 -23.27 -11.25 0.66
N LYS A 274 -24.48 -11.67 0.25
CA LYS A 274 -24.80 -13.08 0.03
C LYS A 274 -24.01 -13.69 -1.12
N ASP A 275 -23.73 -12.88 -2.14
CA ASP A 275 -23.02 -13.30 -3.35
C ASP A 275 -21.51 -13.46 -3.06
N HIS A 276 -21.01 -12.79 -2.01
CA HIS A 276 -19.61 -12.81 -1.60
C HIS A 276 -19.32 -13.67 -0.35
N LYS A 277 -20.30 -14.43 0.17
CA LYS A 277 -20.10 -15.38 1.29
C LYS A 277 -19.38 -16.68 0.88
N LYS A 278 -18.76 -16.70 -0.29
CA LYS A 278 -17.98 -17.82 -0.84
C LYS A 278 -16.68 -17.28 -1.41
N GLY A 279 -15.71 -18.18 -1.60
CA GLY A 279 -14.41 -17.84 -2.15
C GLY A 279 -13.42 -17.31 -1.10
N PRO A 280 -12.26 -16.79 -1.54
CA PRO A 280 -11.11 -16.56 -0.65
C PRO A 280 -11.31 -15.48 0.43
N LEU A 281 -12.25 -14.55 0.22
CA LEU A 281 -12.54 -13.45 1.15
C LEU A 281 -13.86 -13.64 1.92
N ALA A 282 -14.46 -14.84 1.90
CA ALA A 282 -15.75 -15.10 2.57
C ALA A 282 -15.73 -14.76 4.07
N GLU A 283 -14.66 -15.13 4.78
CA GLU A 283 -14.51 -14.81 6.20
C GLU A 283 -14.46 -13.29 6.44
N VAL A 284 -13.78 -12.55 5.57
CA VAL A 284 -13.69 -11.08 5.65
C VAL A 284 -15.07 -10.45 5.52
N VAL A 285 -15.95 -11.01 4.69
CA VAL A 285 -17.35 -10.54 4.57
C VAL A 285 -18.05 -10.66 5.92
N ASP A 286 -17.95 -11.80 6.60
CA ASP A 286 -18.59 -12.00 7.90
C ASP A 286 -17.99 -11.09 9.00
N GLU A 287 -16.67 -10.88 8.98
CA GLU A 287 -15.98 -9.94 9.88
C GLU A 287 -16.44 -8.49 9.67
N VAL A 288 -16.56 -8.06 8.41
CA VAL A 288 -17.07 -6.71 8.07
C VAL A 288 -18.53 -6.55 8.48
N ALA A 289 -19.35 -7.58 8.35
CA ALA A 289 -20.73 -7.57 8.85
C ALA A 289 -20.78 -7.31 10.37
N TYR A 290 -19.91 -7.98 11.13
CA TYR A 290 -19.78 -7.75 12.57
C TYR A 290 -19.28 -6.33 12.90
N LEU A 291 -18.28 -5.84 12.16
CA LEU A 291 -17.76 -4.48 12.33
C LEU A 291 -18.80 -3.39 12.01
N LEU A 292 -19.64 -3.60 10.99
CA LEU A 292 -20.76 -2.71 10.68
C LEU A 292 -21.76 -2.66 11.84
N LYS A 293 -22.17 -3.82 12.34
CA LYS A 293 -23.12 -3.91 13.46
C LYS A 293 -22.58 -3.22 14.72
N SER A 294 -21.33 -3.48 15.07
CA SER A 294 -20.68 -2.84 16.22
C SER A 294 -20.50 -1.33 16.01
N SER A 295 -20.07 -0.91 14.82
CA SER A 295 -19.90 0.52 14.47
C SER A 295 -21.22 1.27 14.48
N LYS A 296 -22.31 0.68 14.00
CA LYS A 296 -23.66 1.25 14.06
C LYS A 296 -24.11 1.45 15.50
N LYS A 297 -23.88 0.44 16.37
CA LYS A 297 -24.15 0.55 17.80
C LYS A 297 -23.38 1.71 18.43
N ILE A 298 -22.08 1.82 18.17
CA ILE A 298 -21.25 2.92 18.68
C ILE A 298 -21.72 4.28 18.12
N ALA A 299 -21.99 4.37 16.82
CA ALA A 299 -22.42 5.62 16.17
C ALA A 299 -23.82 6.07 16.59
N SER A 300 -24.68 5.13 17.02
CA SER A 300 -26.02 5.42 17.55
C SER A 300 -26.00 5.92 18.99
N GLN A 301 -24.91 5.70 19.72
CA GLN A 301 -24.78 6.22 21.07
C GLN A 301 -24.61 7.74 21.01
N PRO A 302 -25.27 8.49 21.92
CA PRO A 302 -25.04 9.92 22.02
C PRO A 302 -23.55 10.15 22.27
N LEU A 303 -22.92 10.96 21.42
CA LEU A 303 -21.53 11.36 21.62
C LEU A 303 -21.41 11.98 23.01
N ASP A 304 -20.35 11.60 23.73
CA ASP A 304 -19.94 12.32 24.93
C ASP A 304 -19.95 13.84 24.64
N PRO A 305 -20.63 14.65 25.46
CA PRO A 305 -20.75 16.10 25.26
C PRO A 305 -19.40 16.78 24.99
N ASP A 306 -18.33 16.33 25.63
CA ASP A 306 -16.98 16.91 25.49
C ASP A 306 -16.35 16.53 24.14
N VAL A 307 -16.61 15.31 23.65
CA VAL A 307 -16.15 14.85 22.33
C VAL A 307 -16.91 15.57 21.23
N ARG A 308 -18.22 15.80 21.42
CA ARG A 308 -19.05 16.58 20.50
C ARG A 308 -18.57 18.04 20.46
N ALA A 309 -18.32 18.64 21.62
CA ALA A 309 -17.78 19.99 21.73
C ALA A 309 -16.42 20.13 21.01
N LYS A 310 -15.49 19.18 21.23
CA LYS A 310 -14.18 19.16 20.54
C LYS A 310 -14.30 19.13 19.01
N LYS A 311 -15.23 18.33 18.46
CA LYS A 311 -15.46 18.25 17.00
C LYS A 311 -16.12 19.50 16.39
N MET A 312 -16.72 20.34 17.24
CA MET A 312 -17.38 21.58 16.86
C MET A 312 -16.49 22.82 17.03
N MET A 313 -15.35 22.70 17.74
CA MET A 313 -14.39 23.80 17.86
C MET A 313 -13.89 24.26 16.49
N GLY A 314 -13.87 25.57 16.26
CA GLY A 314 -13.43 26.20 15.02
C GLY A 314 -14.41 26.08 13.84
N LYS A 315 -15.53 25.36 14.00
CA LYS A 315 -16.63 25.37 13.03
C LYS A 315 -17.65 26.44 13.41
N PRO A 316 -18.38 27.01 12.44
CA PRO A 316 -19.53 27.86 12.75
C PRO A 316 -20.47 27.15 13.71
N ALA A 317 -20.98 27.88 14.71
CA ALA A 317 -22.03 27.35 15.58
C ALA A 317 -23.23 26.91 14.72
N PRO A 318 -23.77 25.69 14.93
CA PRO A 318 -24.98 25.27 14.26
C PRO A 318 -26.12 26.23 14.58
N ASP A 319 -26.99 26.46 13.61
CA ASP A 319 -28.21 27.19 13.89
C ASP A 319 -29.07 26.36 14.87
N PHE A 320 -29.71 27.04 15.81
CA PHE A 320 -30.61 26.42 16.77
C PHE A 320 -31.71 27.41 17.15
N SER A 321 -32.84 26.86 17.57
CA SER A 321 -34.01 27.63 17.98
C SER A 321 -34.29 27.39 19.46
N LEU A 322 -34.43 28.46 20.23
CA LEU A 322 -34.86 28.41 21.64
C LEU A 322 -36.11 29.25 21.82
N GLU A 323 -36.93 28.88 22.80
CA GLU A 323 -38.01 29.73 23.25
C GLU A 323 -37.41 30.90 24.07
N GLY A 324 -37.76 32.12 23.68
CA GLY A 324 -37.39 33.35 24.37
C GLY A 324 -38.22 33.59 25.63
N LEU A 325 -37.87 34.61 26.41
CA LEU A 325 -38.59 34.98 27.63
C LEU A 325 -40.05 35.42 27.38
N ASP A 326 -40.38 35.81 26.14
CA ASP A 326 -41.72 36.17 25.71
C ASP A 326 -42.50 35.00 25.08
N GLY A 327 -41.97 33.78 25.16
CA GLY A 327 -42.57 32.57 24.59
C GLY A 327 -42.43 32.46 23.07
N LYS A 328 -41.71 33.38 22.41
CA LYS A 328 -41.47 33.32 20.97
C LYS A 328 -40.23 32.50 20.67
N MET A 329 -40.29 31.75 19.56
CA MET A 329 -39.11 31.07 19.05
C MET A 329 -38.10 32.07 18.50
N VAL A 330 -36.85 31.94 18.94
CA VAL A 330 -35.71 32.76 18.55
C VAL A 330 -34.66 31.87 17.92
N ASN A 331 -34.22 32.16 16.68
CA ASN A 331 -33.18 31.40 16.00
C ASN A 331 -31.81 32.09 16.14
N LEU A 332 -30.73 31.32 16.21
CA LEU A 332 -29.37 31.88 16.22
C LEU A 332 -29.07 32.67 14.92
N SER A 333 -29.58 32.19 13.78
CA SER A 333 -29.41 32.84 12.47
C SER A 333 -29.98 34.26 12.40
N ASP A 334 -30.98 34.59 13.22
CA ASP A 334 -31.58 35.93 13.29
C ASP A 334 -30.60 37.02 13.78
N PHE A 335 -29.48 36.60 14.36
CA PHE A 335 -28.44 37.49 14.91
C PHE A 335 -27.15 37.50 14.10
N LYS A 336 -27.13 36.88 12.91
CA LYS A 336 -25.95 36.90 12.04
C LYS A 336 -25.49 38.33 11.77
N GLY A 337 -24.20 38.59 11.98
CA GLY A 337 -23.61 39.93 11.80
C GLY A 337 -23.77 40.88 12.98
N LYS A 338 -24.42 40.45 14.07
CA LYS A 338 -24.50 41.19 15.34
C LYS A 338 -23.54 40.57 16.35
N THR A 339 -22.95 41.39 17.22
CA THR A 339 -22.19 40.89 18.37
C THR A 339 -23.16 40.37 19.42
N MET A 340 -23.04 39.09 19.79
CA MET A 340 -23.89 38.45 20.80
C MET A 340 -23.07 38.04 22.02
N MET A 341 -23.71 38.11 23.18
CA MET A 341 -23.22 37.52 24.42
C MET A 341 -24.13 36.35 24.79
N VAL A 342 -23.57 35.15 24.90
CA VAL A 342 -24.29 33.97 25.39
C VAL A 342 -24.01 33.85 26.89
N ALA A 343 -25.04 34.01 27.71
CA ALA A 343 -24.96 33.87 29.15
C ALA A 343 -25.63 32.55 29.57
N PHE A 344 -24.89 31.71 30.31
CA PHE A 344 -25.42 30.48 30.89
C PHE A 344 -25.83 30.76 32.33
N TRP A 345 -27.12 30.70 32.62
CA TRP A 345 -27.68 30.87 33.96
C TRP A 345 -28.07 29.47 34.47
N GLY A 346 -27.35 28.95 35.45
CA GLY A 346 -27.72 27.71 36.15
C GLY A 346 -28.57 28.06 37.37
N TYR A 347 -29.78 27.50 37.46
CA TYR A 347 -30.41 27.32 38.76
C TYR A 347 -29.80 26.05 39.38
N SER A 348 -29.20 26.20 40.56
CA SER A 348 -28.69 25.11 41.39
C SER A 348 -29.83 24.24 41.92
#